data_AF-A0A453HQN5-F1
#
_entry.id   AF-A0A453HQN5-F1
#
_cell.length_a   1.000
_cell.length_b   1.000
_cell.length_c   1.000
_cell.angle_alpha   90.00
_cell.angle_beta   90.00
_cell.angle_gamma   90.00
#
_symmetry.space_group_name_H-M   'P 1'
#
loop_
_entity.id
_entity.type
_entity.pdbx_description
1 polymer ?
#
loop_
_entity_poly.entity_id
_entity_poly.type
_entity_poly.pdbx_seq_one_letter_code
_entity_poly.pdbx_strand_id
1 'polypeptide(L)'
;MIIRGKDKGESGLIKRVIRSQNRVIVEGKNLVKKHIKQGEGQTGGIFSIEAPLHVSNVQVIDPVTGKPCKTTYKYLPDGTKVRVSRGMYASGAVIPRPEILKERKKPRPTSHGPKDTPIEHVLEKTYDAKAGIGMPDL
;
A
#
# COMPACT_ATOMS: atom_id res chain seq x y z
N MET A 1 2.14 2.03 -15.71
CA MET A 1 2.63 1.73 -17.06
C MET A 1 4.15 1.64 -17.05
N ILE A 2 4.73 0.70 -17.79
CA ILE A 2 6.17 0.55 -17.96
C ILE A 2 6.61 1.35 -19.19
N ILE A 3 7.62 2.19 -19.04
CA ILE A 3 8.11 3.12 -20.07
C ILE A 3 9.33 2.53 -20.80
N ARG A 4 10.17 1.79 -20.07
CA ARG A 4 11.43 1.24 -20.54
C ARG A 4 11.65 -0.15 -19.94
N GLY A 5 12.24 -1.04 -20.71
CA GLY A 5 12.51 -2.43 -20.32
C GLY A 5 11.85 -3.42 -21.27
N LYS A 6 11.88 -4.70 -20.87
CA LYS A 6 11.33 -5.83 -21.63
C LYS A 6 9.83 -5.67 -21.90
N ASP A 7 9.06 -5.30 -20.88
CA ASP A 7 7.59 -5.22 -20.94
C ASP A 7 7.11 -3.77 -21.19
N LYS A 8 7.77 -3.06 -22.12
CA LYS A 8 7.48 -1.65 -22.41
C LYS A 8 6.06 -1.49 -22.97
N GLY A 9 5.33 -0.49 -22.47
CA GLY A 9 3.96 -0.17 -22.89
C GLY A 9 2.90 -0.88 -22.05
N GLU A 10 3.28 -1.91 -21.30
CA GLU A 10 2.34 -2.67 -20.49
C GLU A 10 1.99 -1.93 -19.19
N SER A 11 0.74 -2.10 -18.77
CA SER A 11 0.23 -1.65 -17.48
C SER A 11 0.12 -2.82 -16.51
N GLY A 12 0.14 -2.52 -15.21
CA GLY A 12 0.07 -3.51 -14.15
C GLY A 12 -0.03 -2.87 -12.78
N LEU A 13 -0.53 -3.63 -11.81
CA LEU A 13 -0.65 -3.21 -10.41
C LEU A 13 0.71 -3.33 -9.70
N ILE A 14 0.99 -2.40 -8.80
CA ILE A 14 2.23 -2.44 -8.00
C ILE A 14 1.96 -3.29 -6.76
N LYS A 15 2.58 -4.48 -6.69
CA LYS A 15 2.44 -5.42 -5.57
C LYS A 15 3.28 -5.02 -4.36
N ARG A 16 4.48 -4.47 -4.60
CA ARG A 16 5.40 -4.05 -3.53
C ARG A 16 6.29 -2.89 -3.97
N VAL A 17 6.53 -1.97 -3.05
CA VAL A 17 7.50 -0.88 -3.21
C VAL A 17 8.70 -1.12 -2.30
N ILE A 18 9.89 -1.18 -2.89
CA ILE A 18 11.17 -1.34 -2.18
C ILE A 18 11.84 0.03 -2.11
N ARG A 19 11.52 0.77 -1.03
CA ARG A 19 11.95 2.17 -0.87
C ARG A 19 13.46 2.33 -0.77
N SER A 20 14.17 1.39 -0.15
CA SER A 20 15.62 1.44 0.03
C SER A 20 16.41 1.44 -1.28
N GLN A 21 15.84 0.84 -2.34
CA GLN A 21 16.50 0.69 -3.64
C GLN A 21 15.82 1.51 -4.75
N ASN A 22 14.80 2.31 -4.42
CA ASN A 22 13.96 3.01 -5.39
C ASN A 22 13.43 2.07 -6.50
N ARG A 23 12.93 0.91 -6.09
CA ARG A 23 12.40 -0.12 -7.01
C ARG A 23 10.97 -0.52 -6.65
N VAL A 24 10.24 -1.02 -7.64
CA VAL A 24 8.86 -1.51 -7.53
C VAL A 24 8.74 -2.88 -8.16
N ILE A 25 7.88 -3.72 -7.60
CA ILE A 25 7.47 -5.00 -8.19
C ILE A 25 6.08 -4.80 -8.77
N VAL A 26 5.95 -5.09 -10.06
CA VAL A 26 4.71 -4.97 -10.83
C VAL A 26 4.19 -6.37 -11.09
N GLU A 27 2.90 -6.58 -10.83
CA GLU A 27 2.24 -7.88 -10.94
C GLU A 27 2.32 -8.42 -12.37
N GLY A 28 2.81 -9.66 -12.51
CA GLY A 28 2.95 -10.36 -13.78
C GLY A 28 3.95 -9.76 -14.77
N LYS A 29 4.75 -8.76 -14.37
CA LYS A 29 5.73 -8.09 -15.24
C LYS A 29 7.16 -8.33 -14.76
N ASN A 30 8.11 -8.16 -15.68
CA ASN A 30 9.55 -8.35 -15.47
C ASN A 30 9.87 -9.73 -14.87
N LEU A 31 9.27 -10.77 -15.45
CA LEU A 31 9.42 -12.15 -15.00
C LEU A 31 10.84 -12.67 -15.27
N VAL A 32 11.46 -13.20 -14.23
CA VAL A 32 12.75 -13.89 -14.29
C VAL A 32 12.59 -15.35 -13.88
N LYS A 33 13.33 -16.23 -14.57
CA LYS A 33 13.38 -17.65 -14.24
C LYS A 33 14.39 -17.86 -13.14
N LYS A 34 13.95 -18.34 -11.98
CA LYS A 34 14.81 -18.70 -10.85
C LYS A 34 14.83 -20.23 -10.70
N HIS A 35 16.02 -20.80 -10.80
CA HIS A 35 16.24 -22.21 -10.50
C HIS A 35 16.39 -22.35 -8.98
N ILE A 36 15.53 -23.17 -8.38
CA ILE A 36 15.54 -23.43 -6.93
C ILE A 36 15.82 -24.91 -6.73
N LYS A 37 16.89 -25.22 -5.98
CA LYS A 37 17.23 -26.59 -5.58
C LYS A 37 16.14 -27.12 -4.64
N GLN A 38 15.77 -28.38 -4.82
CA GLN A 38 14.83 -29.07 -3.94
C GLN A 38 15.37 -29.11 -2.50
N GLY A 39 14.49 -28.86 -1.54
CA GLY A 39 14.77 -28.97 -0.10
C GLY A 39 13.71 -29.82 0.59
N GLU A 40 13.83 -30.00 1.90
CA GLU A 40 12.83 -30.72 2.69
C GLU A 40 11.49 -29.97 2.65
N GLY A 41 10.43 -30.64 2.16
CA GLY A 41 9.09 -30.07 2.06
C GLY A 41 8.85 -29.06 0.94
N GLN A 42 9.84 -28.79 0.07
CA GLN A 42 9.66 -27.89 -1.08
C GLN A 42 10.11 -28.55 -2.38
N THR A 43 9.23 -28.57 -3.37
CA THR A 43 9.55 -29.06 -4.71
C THR A 43 10.59 -28.16 -5.38
N GLY A 44 11.64 -28.78 -5.92
CA GLY A 44 12.62 -28.08 -6.76
C GLY A 44 12.05 -27.77 -8.13
N GLY A 45 12.63 -26.80 -8.83
CA GLY A 45 12.21 -26.48 -10.19
C GLY A 45 12.59 -25.10 -10.67
N ILE A 46 12.04 -24.75 -11.84
CA ILE A 46 12.18 -23.43 -12.45
C ILE A 46 10.92 -22.63 -12.11
N PHE A 47 11.08 -21.60 -11.28
CA PHE A 47 9.99 -20.72 -10.91
C PHE A 47 10.10 -19.40 -11.69
N SER A 48 9.00 -18.96 -12.27
CA SER A 48 8.87 -17.62 -12.86
C SER A 48 8.47 -16.64 -11.75
N ILE A 49 9.37 -15.73 -11.39
CA ILE A 49 9.16 -14.77 -10.30
C ILE A 49 9.25 -13.35 -10.85
N GLU A 50 8.41 -12.45 -10.33
CA GLU A 50 8.44 -11.03 -10.65
C GLU A 50 9.70 -10.36 -10.10
N ALA A 51 10.49 -9.72 -10.97
CA ALA A 51 11.69 -9.01 -10.57
C ALA A 51 11.46 -7.49 -10.44
N PRO A 52 12.19 -6.81 -9.54
CA PRO A 52 11.97 -5.39 -9.27
C PRO A 52 12.48 -4.48 -10.40
N LEU A 53 11.62 -3.55 -10.82
CA LEU A 53 11.92 -2.48 -11.79
C LEU A 53 12.28 -1.18 -11.06
N HIS A 54 13.21 -0.40 -11.62
CA HIS A 54 13.53 0.92 -11.06
C HIS A 54 12.36 1.91 -11.29
N VAL A 55 12.11 2.79 -10.32
CA VAL A 55 10.96 3.72 -10.35
C VAL A 55 10.98 4.64 -11.57
N SER A 56 12.16 4.99 -12.10
CA SER A 56 12.28 5.81 -13.33
C SER A 56 11.69 5.14 -14.58
N ASN A 57 11.55 3.82 -14.58
CA ASN A 57 11.07 3.05 -15.72
C ASN A 57 9.55 2.82 -15.69
N VAL A 58 8.86 3.34 -14.67
CA VAL A 58 7.41 3.24 -14.53
C VAL A 58 6.76 4.62 -14.39
N GLN A 59 5.53 4.73 -14.88
CA GLN A 59 4.71 5.92 -14.78
C GLN A 59 3.29 5.57 -14.32
N VAL A 60 2.66 6.53 -13.64
CA VAL A 60 1.26 6.44 -13.24
C VAL A 60 0.39 6.67 -14.46
N ILE A 61 -0.75 5.97 -14.52
CA ILE A 61 -1.75 6.14 -15.56
C ILE A 61 -2.80 7.13 -15.05
N ASP A 62 -3.20 8.06 -15.91
CA ASP A 62 -4.32 8.95 -15.62
C ASP A 62 -5.63 8.12 -15.65
N PRO A 63 -6.47 8.19 -14.59
CA PRO A 63 -7.71 7.42 -14.53
C PRO A 63 -8.72 7.80 -15.62
N VAL A 64 -8.64 9.02 -16.17
CA VAL A 64 -9.58 9.51 -17.19
C VAL A 64 -9.08 9.20 -18.59
N THR A 65 -7.81 9.54 -18.89
CA THR A 65 -7.29 9.42 -20.27
C THR A 65 -6.65 8.07 -20.56
N GLY A 66 -6.37 7.25 -19.54
CA GLY A 66 -5.66 5.98 -19.68
C GLY A 66 -4.21 6.12 -20.12
N LYS A 67 -3.70 7.35 -20.27
CA LYS A 67 -2.36 7.65 -20.75
C LYS A 67 -1.36 7.80 -19.59
N PRO A 68 -0.06 7.56 -19.83
CA PRO A 68 0.98 7.83 -18.83
C PRO A 68 1.04 9.33 -18.51
N CYS A 69 1.06 9.67 -17.23
CA CYS A 69 1.13 11.05 -16.78
C CYS A 69 2.15 11.25 -15.65
N LYS A 70 2.58 12.50 -15.48
CA LYS A 70 3.30 12.93 -14.28
C LYS A 70 2.28 13.27 -13.20
N THR A 71 2.71 13.25 -11.94
CA THR A 71 1.86 13.61 -10.80
C THR A 71 2.41 14.82 -10.06
N THR A 72 1.51 15.62 -9.51
CA THR A 72 1.81 16.68 -8.55
C THR A 72 0.91 16.57 -7.32
N TYR A 73 1.27 17.23 -6.23
CA TYR A 73 0.39 17.38 -5.08
C TYR A 73 -0.40 18.69 -5.17
N LYS A 74 -1.65 18.65 -4.71
CA LYS A 74 -2.50 19.82 -4.42
C LYS A 74 -3.25 19.57 -3.11
N TYR A 75 -3.66 20.65 -2.46
CA TYR A 75 -4.56 20.59 -1.30
C TYR A 75 -5.98 20.91 -1.75
N LEU A 76 -6.95 20.15 -1.26
CA LEU A 76 -8.38 20.44 -1.43
C LEU A 76 -8.82 21.53 -0.42
N PRO A 77 -10.00 22.14 -0.61
CA PRO A 77 -10.57 23.10 0.36
C PRO A 77 -10.64 22.53 1.79
N ASP A 78 -10.85 21.22 1.92
CA ASP A 78 -10.92 20.51 3.20
C ASP A 78 -9.54 20.30 3.86
N GLY A 79 -8.45 20.80 3.27
CA GLY A 79 -7.08 20.65 3.75
C GLY A 79 -6.44 19.28 3.43
N THR A 80 -7.16 18.36 2.79
CA THR A 80 -6.63 17.05 2.43
C THR A 80 -5.63 17.11 1.28
N LYS A 81 -4.49 16.40 1.41
CA LYS A 81 -3.44 16.36 0.38
C LYS A 81 -3.71 15.26 -0.63
N VAL A 82 -3.93 15.64 -1.89
CA VAL A 82 -4.22 14.72 -2.99
C VAL A 82 -3.17 14.79 -4.11
N ARG A 83 -3.04 13.71 -4.88
CA ARG A 83 -2.24 13.71 -6.11
C ARG A 83 -3.13 14.11 -7.28
N VAL A 84 -2.59 14.88 -8.20
CA VAL A 84 -3.27 15.36 -9.40
C VAL A 84 -2.43 15.03 -10.63
N SER A 85 -3.06 14.57 -11.72
CA SER A 85 -2.37 14.30 -12.97
C SER A 85 -1.87 15.60 -13.62
N ARG A 86 -0.68 15.55 -14.21
CA ARG A 86 -0.02 16.67 -14.91
C ARG A 86 0.69 16.17 -16.15
N GLY A 87 0.67 16.99 -17.20
CA GLY A 87 1.42 16.77 -18.43
C GLY A 87 0.57 17.00 -19.67
N MET A 88 1.14 16.75 -20.84
CA MET A 88 0.50 17.02 -22.13
C MET A 88 -0.75 16.17 -22.38
N TYR A 89 -0.80 14.95 -21.83
CA TYR A 89 -1.92 14.02 -21.99
C TYR A 89 -2.77 13.84 -20.72
N ALA A 90 -2.58 14.72 -19.73
CA ALA A 90 -3.23 14.61 -18.43
C ALA A 90 -4.55 15.39 -18.41
N SER A 91 -5.55 14.82 -17.74
CA SER A 91 -6.87 15.43 -17.53
C SER A 91 -6.88 16.48 -16.41
N GLY A 92 -5.84 16.51 -15.56
CA GLY A 92 -5.87 17.28 -14.31
C GLY A 92 -6.73 16.63 -13.23
N ALA A 93 -7.13 15.36 -13.41
CA ALA A 93 -7.92 14.62 -12.44
C ALA A 93 -7.13 14.29 -11.17
N VAL A 94 -7.88 14.12 -10.08
CA VAL A 94 -7.35 13.65 -8.81
C VAL A 94 -7.08 12.15 -8.89
N ILE A 95 -5.86 11.73 -8.55
CA ILE A 95 -5.46 10.32 -8.45
C ILE A 95 -5.46 9.93 -6.97
N PRO A 96 -6.52 9.24 -6.49
CA PRO A 96 -6.63 8.88 -5.08
C PRO A 96 -5.52 7.90 -4.67
N ARG A 97 -5.37 7.74 -3.35
CA ARG A 97 -4.58 6.64 -2.81
C ARG A 97 -5.37 5.33 -2.99
N PRO A 98 -4.74 4.26 -3.51
CA PRO A 98 -5.42 2.98 -3.71
C PRO A 98 -5.85 2.38 -2.36
N GLU A 99 -6.96 1.64 -2.38
CA GLU A 99 -7.59 1.08 -1.18
C GLU A 99 -6.71 0.06 -0.45
N ILE A 100 -5.88 -0.67 -1.19
CA ILE A 100 -4.89 -1.64 -0.68
C ILE A 100 -3.99 -1.03 0.41
N LEU A 101 -3.74 0.28 0.40
CA LEU A 101 -2.92 0.96 1.41
C LEU A 101 -3.68 1.28 2.72
N LYS A 102 -5.02 1.22 2.70
CA LYS A 102 -5.85 1.38 3.90
C LYS A 102 -5.90 0.09 4.71
N GLU A 103 -5.70 -1.04 4.06
CA GLU A 103 -5.70 -2.36 4.68
C GLU A 103 -4.41 -2.65 5.43
N ARG A 104 -4.54 -3.38 6.55
CA ARG A 104 -3.40 -3.87 7.32
C ARG A 104 -2.86 -5.14 6.68
N LYS A 105 -1.54 -5.20 6.47
CA LYS A 105 -0.89 -6.42 5.95
C LYS A 105 -1.07 -7.64 6.86
N LYS A 106 -1.16 -7.43 8.18
CA LYS A 106 -1.48 -8.47 9.16
C LYS A 106 -2.83 -8.11 9.80
N PRO A 107 -3.88 -8.93 9.60
CA PRO A 107 -5.16 -8.68 10.25
C PRO A 107 -4.99 -8.76 11.77
N ARG A 108 -5.72 -7.94 12.50
CA ARG A 108 -5.83 -8.09 13.95
C ARG A 108 -6.82 -9.23 14.23
N PRO A 109 -6.55 -10.11 15.20
CA PRO A 109 -7.57 -11.03 15.68
C PRO A 109 -8.77 -10.23 16.21
N THR A 110 -9.98 -10.72 15.93
CA THR A 110 -11.23 -10.07 16.37
C THR A 110 -11.57 -10.42 17.82
N SER A 111 -11.15 -11.59 18.28
CA SER A 111 -11.33 -12.04 19.67
C SER A 111 -10.14 -11.60 20.53
N HIS A 112 -10.43 -11.32 21.80
CA HIS A 112 -9.42 -11.02 22.81
C HIS A 112 -8.63 -12.30 23.15
N GLY A 113 -7.30 -12.20 23.15
CA GLY A 113 -6.45 -13.26 23.67
C GLY A 113 -6.45 -13.30 25.21
N PRO A 114 -5.83 -14.31 25.83
CA PRO A 114 -5.76 -14.43 27.29
C PRO A 114 -5.08 -13.27 28.01
N LYS A 115 -4.29 -12.47 27.28
CA LYS A 115 -3.56 -11.30 27.79
C LYS A 115 -4.15 -9.96 27.32
N ASP A 116 -5.21 -9.98 26.52
CA ASP A 116 -5.81 -8.78 25.97
C ASP A 116 -7.00 -8.36 26.85
N THR A 117 -7.01 -7.11 27.29
CA THR A 117 -8.13 -6.53 28.03
C THR A 117 -9.33 -6.31 27.09
N PRO A 118 -10.55 -6.75 27.46
CA PRO A 118 -11.74 -6.46 26.68
C PRO A 118 -12.02 -4.95 26.69
N ILE A 119 -12.65 -4.47 25.62
CA ILE A 119 -12.85 -3.03 25.40
C ILE A 119 -13.74 -2.39 26.47
N GLU A 120 -14.63 -3.18 27.06
CA GLU A 120 -15.55 -2.76 28.12
C GLU A 120 -14.78 -2.21 29.32
N HIS A 121 -13.79 -2.93 29.84
CA HIS A 121 -12.96 -2.47 30.97
C HIS A 121 -12.06 -1.28 30.62
N VAL A 122 -11.69 -1.12 29.35
CA VAL A 122 -10.84 0.01 28.92
C VAL A 122 -11.66 1.31 28.81
N LEU A 123 -12.91 1.20 28.36
CA LEU A 123 -13.83 2.33 28.23
C LEU A 123 -14.58 2.64 29.53
N GLU A 124 -14.58 1.69 30.46
CA GLU A 124 -15.08 1.88 31.82
C GLU A 124 -14.38 3.08 32.46
N LYS A 125 -15.17 4.12 32.76
CA LYS A 125 -14.66 5.31 33.44
C LYS A 125 -14.52 5.00 34.92
N THR A 126 -13.32 4.64 35.35
CA THR A 126 -13.00 4.37 36.75
C THR A 126 -12.82 5.65 37.59
N TYR A 127 -12.63 6.81 36.94
CA TYR A 127 -12.47 8.10 37.59
C TYR A 127 -13.22 9.20 36.84
N ASP A 128 -14.08 9.92 37.55
CA ASP A 128 -14.71 11.15 37.08
C ASP A 128 -14.80 12.16 38.22
N ALA A 129 -13.93 13.17 38.16
CA ALA A 129 -13.81 14.19 39.19
C ALA A 129 -15.07 15.06 39.34
N LYS A 130 -15.90 15.20 38.29
CA LYS A 130 -17.11 16.01 38.33
C LYS A 130 -18.31 15.23 38.85
N ALA A 131 -18.37 13.94 38.50
CA ALA A 131 -19.42 13.04 38.96
C ALA A 131 -19.11 12.44 40.35
N GLY A 132 -17.90 12.66 40.90
CA GLY A 132 -17.49 12.11 42.20
C GLY A 132 -17.17 10.61 42.16
N ILE A 133 -16.92 10.04 40.98
CA ILE A 133 -16.63 8.62 40.80
C ILE A 133 -15.12 8.39 40.96
N GLY A 134 -14.73 7.43 41.79
CA GLY A 134 -13.33 7.01 41.93
C GLY A 134 -12.44 7.94 42.76
N MET A 135 -13.03 8.87 43.52
CA MET A 135 -12.28 9.61 44.55
C MET A 135 -12.21 8.76 45.84
N PRO A 136 -11.04 8.67 46.50
CA PRO A 136 -10.95 8.06 47.81
C PRO A 136 -11.71 8.91 48.83
N ASP A 137 -12.43 8.26 49.75
CA ASP A 137 -12.99 8.94 50.92
C ASP A 137 -11.81 9.51 51.74
N LEU A 138 -11.87 10.83 52.00
CA LEU A 138 -10.82 11.60 52.65
C LEU A 138 -10.96 11.54 54.18
#